data_AF-A0A434G5A1-F1
#
_entry.id   AF-A0A434G5A1-F1
#
_cell.length_a   1.000
_cell.length_b   1.000
_cell.length_c   1.000
_cell.angle_alpha   90.00
_cell.angle_beta   90.00
_cell.angle_gamma   90.00
#
_symmetry.space_group_name_H-M   'P 1'
#
loop_
_entity.id
_entity.type
_entity.pdbx_description
1 polymer ?
#
loop_
_entity_poly.entity_id
_entity_poly.type
_entity_poly.pdbx_seq_one_letter_code
_entity_poly.pdbx_strand_id
1 'polypeptide(L)' 'MLKSFRAALALSVITLSAFATSSAFAAPLKVVASFTVIADFAKNVGGDRVNITTIVGPDG' A
#
# COMPACT_ATOMS: atom_id res chain seq x y z
N MET A 1 22.80 -33.91 -20.30
CA MET A 1 22.60 -33.48 -18.89
C MET A 1 22.57 -31.96 -18.71
N LEU A 2 23.52 -31.20 -19.27
CA LEU A 2 23.62 -29.75 -19.02
C LEU A 2 22.42 -28.91 -19.52
N LYS A 3 21.78 -29.30 -20.65
CA LYS A 3 20.59 -28.61 -21.20
C LYS A 3 19.36 -28.74 -20.30
N SER A 4 19.13 -29.92 -19.72
CA SER A 4 18.02 -30.20 -18.81
C SER A 4 18.17 -29.42 -17.50
N PHE A 5 19.40 -29.29 -17.00
CA PHE A 5 19.71 -28.48 -15.82
C PHE A 5 19.44 -26.99 -16.04
N ARG A 6 19.79 -26.45 -17.21
CA ARG A 6 19.50 -25.06 -17.58
C ARG A 6 18.00 -24.81 -17.72
N ALA A 7 17.26 -25.77 -18.28
CA ALA A 7 15.80 -25.69 -18.38
C ALA A 7 15.13 -25.71 -16.99
N ALA A 8 15.60 -26.58 -16.09
CA ALA A 8 15.10 -26.63 -14.71
C ALA A 8 15.39 -25.33 -13.94
N LEU A 9 16.58 -24.75 -14.12
CA LEU A 9 16.96 -23.47 -13.51
C LEU A 9 16.14 -22.29 -14.08
N ALA A 10 15.85 -22.29 -15.38
CA ALA A 10 15.00 -21.27 -15.99
C ALA A 10 13.57 -21.36 -15.45
N LEU A 11 13.03 -22.58 -15.31
CA LEU A 11 11.70 -22.79 -14.73
C LEU A 11 11.64 -22.32 -13.28
N SER A 12 12.65 -22.64 -12.46
CA SER A 12 12.67 -22.24 -11.06
C SER A 12 12.70 -20.72 -10.90
N VAL A 13 13.50 -20.01 -11.71
CA VAL A 13 13.54 -18.54 -11.72
C VAL A 13 12.19 -17.94 -12.10
N ILE A 14 11.51 -18.48 -13.11
CA ILE A 14 10.17 -18.02 -13.54
C ILE A 14 9.13 -18.22 -12.43
N THR A 15 9.13 -19.38 -11.77
CA THR A 15 8.18 -19.64 -10.69
C THR A 15 8.43 -18.78 -9.45
N LEU A 16 9.69 -18.46 -9.15
CA LEU A 16 10.04 -17.65 -7.99
C LEU A 16 9.72 -16.16 -8.19
N SER A 17 9.90 -15.64 -9.41
CA SER A 17 9.58 -14.25 -9.73
C SER A 17 8.08 -13.96 -9.69
N ALA A 18 7.23 -14.94 -10.02
CA ALA A 18 5.78 -14.81 -9.95
C ALA A 18 5.24 -14.61 -8.52
N PHE A 19 5.93 -15.15 -7.51
CA PHE A 19 5.57 -14.95 -6.09
C PHE A 19 6.10 -13.63 -5.52
N ALA A 20 7.13 -13.04 -6.12
CA ALA A 20 7.75 -11.81 -5.63
C ALA A 20 6.92 -10.55 -5.93
N THR A 21 5.91 -10.62 -6.81
CA THR A 21 5.11 -9.45 -7.24
C THR A 21 3.81 -9.26 -6.47
N SER A 22 3.56 -10.03 -5.40
CA SER A 22 2.37 -9.84 -4.57
C SER A 22 2.51 -8.57 -3.72
N SER A 23 2.12 -7.43 -4.30
CA SER A 23 2.00 -6.16 -3.57
C SER A 23 0.84 -6.27 -2.58
N ALA A 24 1.15 -6.42 -1.30
CA ALA A 24 0.15 -6.37 -0.24
C ALA A 24 -0.34 -4.92 -0.09
N PHE A 25 -1.49 -4.61 -0.68
CA PHE A 25 -2.11 -3.29 -0.56
C PHE A 25 -2.98 -3.25 0.70
N ALA A 26 -2.55 -2.50 1.71
CA ALA A 26 -3.33 -2.28 2.91
C ALA A 26 -4.47 -1.28 2.64
N ALA A 27 -5.64 -1.50 3.24
CA ALA A 27 -6.72 -0.52 3.20
C ALA A 27 -6.28 0.78 3.93
N PRO A 28 -6.70 1.97 3.46
CA PRO A 28 -6.39 3.23 4.14
C PRO A 28 -6.91 3.24 5.59
N LEU A 29 -6.11 3.79 6.50
CA LEU A 29 -6.47 3.94 7.91
C LEU A 29 -7.61 4.97 8.05
N LYS A 30 -8.69 4.60 8.73
CA LYS A 30 -9.81 5.51 9.02
C LYS A 30 -9.43 6.43 10.18
N VAL A 31 -9.47 7.74 9.95
CA VAL A 31 -9.13 8.78 10.94
C VAL A 31 -10.30 9.74 11.07
N VAL A 32 -10.70 10.05 12.31
CA VAL A 32 -11.71 11.08 12.60
C VAL A 32 -11.01 12.27 13.26
N ALA A 33 -11.10 13.43 12.65
CA ALA A 33 -10.59 14.68 13.19
C ALA A 33 -11.74 15.52 13.76
N SER A 34 -11.48 16.24 14.85
CA SER A 34 -12.47 17.13 15.47
C SER A 34 -12.85 18.27 14.54
N PHE A 35 -11.89 18.94 13.91
CA PHE A 35 -12.09 20.05 12.97
C PHE A 35 -11.03 20.05 11.86
N THR A 36 -11.21 20.91 10.86
CA THR A 36 -10.46 20.89 9.58
C THR A 36 -8.95 21.10 9.72
N VAL A 37 -8.47 21.96 10.62
CA VAL A 37 -7.02 22.19 10.78
C VAL A 37 -6.27 20.90 11.20
N ILE A 38 -6.86 20.10 12.08
CA ILE A 38 -6.29 18.81 12.48
C ILE A 38 -6.40 17.78 11.34
N ALA A 39 -7.46 17.86 10.54
CA ALA A 39 -7.61 17.04 9.35
C ALA A 39 -6.51 17.32 8.32
N ASP A 40 -6.15 18.59 8.11
CA ASP A 40 -5.09 18.99 7.19
C ASP A 40 -3.71 18.48 7.66
N PHE A 41 -3.42 18.57 8.96
CA PHE A 41 -2.20 17.98 9.51
C PHE A 41 -2.17 16.46 9.33
N ALA A 42 -3.28 15.78 9.62
CA ALA A 42 -3.38 14.34 9.43
C ALA A 42 -3.24 13.94 7.96
N LYS A 43 -3.76 14.73 7.01
CA LYS A 43 -3.62 14.48 5.56
C LYS A 43 -2.19 14.67 5.10
N ASN A 44 -1.51 15.73 5.57
CA ASN A 44 -0.10 15.98 5.23
C ASN A 44 0.83 14.86 5.72
N VAL A 45 0.55 14.30 6.90
CA VAL A 45 1.35 13.19 7.46
C VAL A 45 0.96 11.84 6.86
N GLY A 46 -0.33 11.57 6.73
CA GLY A 46 -0.86 10.28 6.30
C GLY A 46 -0.91 10.06 4.79
N GLY A 47 -0.89 11.14 4.00
CA GLY A 47 -0.94 11.09 2.54
C GLY A 47 -2.13 10.27 2.03
N ASP A 48 -1.85 9.31 1.14
CA ASP A 48 -2.84 8.42 0.54
C ASP A 48 -3.13 7.17 1.38
N ARG A 49 -2.45 7.03 2.53
CA ARG A 49 -2.61 5.89 3.44
C ARG A 49 -3.72 6.09 4.46
N VAL A 50 -4.34 7.27 4.47
CA VAL A 50 -5.39 7.64 5.44
C VAL A 50 -6.66 8.10 4.72
N ASN A 51 -7.80 7.76 5.30
CA ASN A 51 -9.11 8.26 4.92
C ASN A 51 -9.68 9.06 6.10
N ILE A 52 -9.84 10.38 5.93
CA ILE A 52 -10.13 11.30 7.02
C ILE A 52 -11.59 11.77 6.95
N THR A 53 -12.26 11.84 8.08
CA THR A 53 -13.58 12.46 8.25
C THR A 53 -13.50 13.51 9.36
N THR A 54 -14.16 14.66 9.17
CA THR A 54 -14.20 15.72 10.19
C THR A 54 -15.54 15.75 10.90
N ILE A 55 -15.52 16.06 12.20
CA ILE A 55 -16.75 16.24 13.00
C ILE A 55 -17.32 17.65 12.77
N VAL A 56 -16.45 18.65 12.80
CA VAL A 56 -16.76 20.05 12.52
C VAL A 56 -16.29 20.40 11.09
N GLY A 57 -17.12 21.15 10.35
CA GLY A 57 -16.84 21.54 8.98
C GLY A 57 -15.79 22.65 8.87
N PRO A 58 -15.48 23.09 7.63
CA PRO A 58 -14.75 24.33 7.41
C PRO A 58 -15.47 25.51 8.08
N ASP A 59 -14.69 26.49 8.55
CA ASP A 59 -15.17 27.72 9.22
C ASP A 59 -15.78 27.56 10.63
N GLY A 60 -15.85 26.33 11.17
CA GLY A 60 -16.37 26.05 12.51
C GLY A 60 -17.86 25.80 12.52
#